data_AF-A0A7S4SHZ5-F1
#
_entry.id   AF-A0A7S4SHZ5-F1
#
_cell.length_a   1.000
_cell.length_b   1.000
_cell.length_c   1.000
_cell.angle_alpha   90.00
_cell.angle_beta   90.00
_cell.angle_gamma   90.00
#
_symmetry.space_group_name_H-M   'P 1'
#
loop_
_entity.id
_entity.type
_entity.pdbx_description
1 polymer ?
#
loop_
_entity_poly.entity_id
_entity_poly.type
_entity_poly.pdbx_seq_one_letter_code
_entity_poly.pdbx_strand_id
1 'polypeptide(L)'
;IFAHAKVYRDKLRAYATLIKALGAQHKLQDATDMGFGVLSQLGVQCQSSLPDTSAVLRDLMALKSSLEDLSGDELLNSREMVNSDMVAAMSFLQPLLLYNFLSNGEVLLTVVFHMLYLTLKYGICEE
;
A
#
# COMPACT_ATOMS: atom_id res chain seq x y z
N ILE A 1 15.24 -14.57 -12.00
CA ILE A 1 14.30 -13.47 -12.37
C ILE A 1 14.94 -12.10 -12.13
N PHE A 2 15.34 -11.75 -10.90
CA PHE A 2 15.97 -10.44 -10.61
C PHE A 2 17.34 -10.18 -11.29
N ALA A 3 18.08 -11.23 -11.65
CA ALA A 3 19.41 -11.13 -12.29
C ALA A 3 19.39 -10.56 -13.72
N HIS A 4 18.23 -10.45 -14.38
CA HIS A 4 18.10 -9.92 -15.74
C HIS A 4 17.35 -8.57 -15.81
N ALA A 5 16.98 -7.99 -14.67
CA ALA A 5 16.26 -6.73 -14.62
C ALA A 5 17.23 -5.54 -14.76
N LYS A 6 17.31 -4.96 -15.96
CA LYS A 6 18.15 -3.78 -16.24
C LYS A 6 17.54 -2.47 -15.74
N VAL A 7 16.23 -2.42 -15.52
CA VAL A 7 15.49 -1.23 -15.08
C VAL A 7 14.74 -1.50 -13.77
N TYR A 8 14.69 -0.53 -12.85
CA TYR A 8 14.01 -0.67 -11.56
C TYR A 8 12.54 -1.12 -11.71
N ARG A 9 11.82 -0.63 -12.72
CA ARG A 9 10.46 -1.07 -13.05
C ARG A 9 10.34 -2.55 -13.42
N ASP A 10 11.35 -3.15 -14.06
CA ASP A 10 11.34 -4.58 -14.37
C ASP A 10 11.44 -5.42 -13.08
N LYS A 11 12.15 -4.90 -12.07
CA LYS A 11 12.19 -5.52 -10.74
C LYS A 11 10.82 -5.45 -10.05
N LEU A 12 10.08 -4.35 -10.18
CA LEU A 12 8.73 -4.24 -9.61
C LEU A 12 7.79 -5.31 -10.16
N ARG A 13 7.79 -5.57 -11.47
CA ARG A 13 6.98 -6.65 -12.06
C ARG A 13 7.34 -8.04 -11.53
N ALA A 14 8.64 -8.30 -11.36
CA ALA A 14 9.13 -9.52 -10.75
C ALA A 14 8.67 -9.67 -9.29
N TYR A 15 8.78 -8.60 -8.50
CA TYR A 15 8.27 -8.56 -7.12
C TYR A 15 6.77 -8.80 -7.04
N ALA A 16 5.97 -8.13 -7.89
CA ALA A 16 4.52 -8.31 -7.92
C ALA A 16 4.14 -9.77 -8.20
N THR A 17 4.83 -10.41 -9.13
CA THR A 17 4.62 -11.83 -9.44
C THR A 17 5.00 -12.72 -8.25
N LEU A 18 6.13 -12.43 -7.59
CA LEU A 18 6.61 -13.20 -6.46
C LEU A 18 5.69 -13.08 -5.23
N ILE A 19 5.24 -11.86 -4.91
CA ILE A 19 4.28 -11.58 -3.82
C ILE A 19 2.97 -12.34 -4.06
N LYS A 20 2.44 -12.30 -5.28
CA LYS A 20 1.24 -13.07 -5.66
C LYS A 20 1.46 -14.58 -5.53
N ALA A 21 2.63 -15.08 -5.93
CA ALA A 21 2.98 -16.50 -5.80
C ALA A 21 3.12 -16.94 -4.34
N LEU A 22 3.65 -16.09 -3.45
CA LEU A 22 3.69 -16.32 -2.01
C LEU A 22 2.27 -16.35 -1.42
N GLY A 23 1.42 -15.40 -1.80
CA GLY A 23 0.01 -15.38 -1.42
C GLY A 23 -0.73 -16.64 -1.84
N ALA A 24 -0.52 -17.11 -3.08
CA ALA A 24 -1.10 -18.36 -3.59
C ALA A 24 -0.60 -19.62 -2.86
N GLN A 25 0.60 -19.57 -2.30
CA GLN A 25 1.15 -20.63 -1.43
C GLN A 25 0.72 -20.48 0.04
N HIS A 26 -0.19 -19.56 0.35
CA HIS A 26 -0.63 -19.23 1.71
C HIS A 26 0.50 -18.75 2.63
N LYS A 27 1.63 -18.29 2.07
CA LYS A 27 2.74 -17.67 2.80
C LYS A 27 2.46 -16.17 2.95
N LEU A 28 1.38 -15.86 3.66
CA LEU A 28 0.81 -14.51 3.72
C LEU A 28 1.75 -13.51 4.41
N GLN A 29 2.41 -13.92 5.50
CA GLN A 29 3.37 -13.06 6.19
C GLN A 29 4.59 -12.74 5.31
N ASP A 30 5.17 -13.76 4.65
CA ASP A 30 6.29 -13.56 3.71
C ASP A 30 5.90 -12.61 2.56
N ALA A 31 4.67 -12.74 2.05
CA ALA A 31 4.13 -11.86 1.02
C ALA A 31 4.02 -10.40 1.53
N THR A 32 3.54 -10.21 2.76
CA THR A 32 3.45 -8.90 3.42
C THR A 32 4.82 -8.26 3.65
N ASP A 33 5.75 -8.99 4.25
CA ASP A 33 7.10 -8.48 4.55
C ASP A 33 7.83 -8.10 3.26
N MET A 34 7.71 -8.92 2.21
CA MET A 34 8.26 -8.60 0.90
C MET A 34 7.60 -7.36 0.28
N GLY A 35 6.27 -7.27 0.37
CA GLY A 35 5.53 -6.11 -0.10
C GLY A 35 5.95 -4.81 0.58
N PHE A 36 6.10 -4.84 1.90
CA PHE A 36 6.56 -3.67 2.68
C PHE A 36 8.00 -3.30 2.34
N GLY A 37 8.87 -4.29 2.10
CA GLY A 37 10.22 -4.05 1.60
C GLY A 37 10.26 -3.36 0.24
N VAL A 38 9.32 -3.66 -0.65
CA VAL A 38 9.18 -2.97 -1.96
C VAL A 38 8.61 -1.58 -1.79
N LEU A 39 7.58 -1.41 -0.95
CA LEU A 39 6.99 -0.10 -0.65
C LEU A 39 8.02 0.88 -0.07
N SER A 40 8.90 0.41 0.81
CA SER A 40 9.98 1.23 1.37
C SER A 40 10.93 1.75 0.28
N GLN A 41 11.21 0.95 -0.76
CA GLN A 41 12.01 1.38 -1.93
C GLN A 41 11.27 2.40 -2.80
N LEU A 42 9.93 2.39 -2.78
CA LEU A 42 9.07 3.40 -3.44
C LEU A 42 8.85 4.65 -2.57
N GLY A 43 9.46 4.71 -1.38
CA GLY A 43 9.30 5.84 -0.44
C GLY A 43 8.06 5.76 0.44
N VAL A 44 7.36 4.62 0.46
CA VAL A 44 6.18 4.36 1.30
C VAL A 44 6.58 3.48 2.47
N GLN A 45 6.60 4.03 3.69
CA GLN A 45 7.09 3.31 4.87
C GLN A 45 5.94 2.61 5.61
N CYS A 46 5.70 1.34 5.30
CA CYS A 46 4.77 0.49 6.05
C CYS A 46 5.52 -0.33 7.10
N GLN A 47 5.01 -0.34 8.34
CA GLN A 47 5.56 -1.15 9.42
C GLN A 47 4.92 -2.53 9.42
N SER A 48 5.73 -3.60 9.37
CA SER A 48 5.29 -5.01 9.45
C SER A 48 5.03 -5.51 10.87
N SER A 49 5.57 -4.83 11.88
CA SER A 49 5.28 -5.11 13.29
C SER A 49 3.90 -4.57 13.69
N LEU A 50 3.28 -5.19 14.69
CA LEU A 50 2.09 -4.63 15.35
C LEU A 50 2.32 -3.14 15.60
N PRO A 51 1.56 -2.25 14.96
CA PRO A 51 1.69 -0.84 15.23
C PRO A 51 1.27 -0.61 16.68
N ASP A 52 2.03 0.20 17.41
CA ASP A 52 1.58 0.72 18.69
C ASP A 52 0.17 1.30 18.49
N THR A 53 -0.79 0.87 19.30
CA THR A 53 -2.19 1.33 19.20
C THR A 53 -2.27 2.85 19.20
N SER A 54 -1.33 3.53 19.87
CA SER A 54 -1.22 4.98 19.84
C SER A 54 -0.85 5.54 18.46
N ALA A 55 -0.04 4.84 17.68
CA ALA A 55 0.33 5.22 16.31
C ALA A 55 -0.85 5.06 15.35
N VAL A 56 -1.56 3.93 15.42
CA VAL A 56 -2.79 3.69 14.63
C VAL A 56 -3.82 4.77 14.88
N LEU A 57 -4.03 5.15 16.15
CA LEU A 57 -4.97 6.21 16.52
C LEU A 57 -4.53 7.59 16.01
N ARG A 58 -3.23 7.91 16.01
CA ARG A 58 -2.72 9.15 15.43
C ARG A 58 -2.97 9.22 13.93
N ASP A 59 -2.66 8.14 13.21
CA ASP A 59 -2.85 8.07 11.76
C ASP A 59 -4.34 8.16 11.40
N LEU A 60 -5.20 7.49 12.17
CA LEU A 60 -6.65 7.58 12.02
C LEU A 60 -7.17 9.01 12.26
N MET A 61 -6.70 9.69 13.31
CA MET A 61 -7.12 11.08 13.58
C MET A 61 -6.65 12.04 12.49
N ALA A 62 -5.42 11.90 12.01
CA ALA A 62 -4.90 12.72 10.92
C ALA A 62 -5.68 12.50 9.62
N LEU A 63 -5.98 11.23 9.31
CA LEU A 63 -6.80 10.87 8.18
C LEU A 63 -8.22 11.42 8.30
N LYS A 64 -8.85 11.28 9.48
CA LYS A 64 -10.19 11.81 9.74
C LYS A 64 -10.24 13.32 9.52
N SER A 65 -9.30 14.08 10.06
CA SER A 65 -9.22 15.54 9.83
C SER A 65 -9.09 15.86 8.35
N SER A 66 -8.24 15.12 7.62
CA SER A 66 -8.03 15.34 6.18
C SER A 66 -9.28 15.04 5.35
N LEU A 67 -10.16 14.16 5.84
CA LEU A 67 -11.43 13.81 5.21
C LEU A 67 -12.57 14.78 5.58
N GLU A 68 -12.58 15.31 6.81
CA GLU A 68 -13.58 16.31 7.24
C GLU A 68 -13.46 17.62 6.45
N ASP A 69 -12.25 17.95 6.01
CA ASP A 69 -11.97 19.13 5.20
C ASP A 69 -12.35 18.97 3.70
N LEU A 70 -12.76 17.76 3.28
CA LEU A 70 -13.13 17.46 1.88
C LEU A 70 -14.65 17.40 1.70
N SER A 71 -15.15 18.13 0.72
CA SER A 71 -16.52 17.96 0.26
C SER A 71 -16.68 16.66 -0.54
N GLY A 72 -17.89 16.09 -0.55
CA GLY A 72 -18.20 14.90 -1.35
C GLY A 72 -17.90 15.08 -2.84
N ASP A 73 -18.09 16.29 -3.38
CA ASP A 73 -17.77 16.61 -4.76
C ASP A 73 -16.25 16.69 -5.03
N GLU A 74 -15.44 17.12 -4.07
CA GLU A 74 -13.97 17.09 -4.19
C GLU A 74 -13.42 15.67 -4.14
N LEU A 75 -14.06 14.77 -3.40
CA LEU A 75 -13.74 13.34 -3.41
C LEU A 75 -14.06 12.70 -4.76
N LEU A 76 -15.24 13.02 -5.33
CA LEU A 76 -15.68 12.48 -6.61
C LEU A 76 -14.89 13.05 -7.81
N ASN A 77 -14.43 14.30 -7.70
CA ASN A 77 -13.61 14.96 -8.72
C ASN A 77 -12.12 14.96 -8.36
N SER A 78 -11.69 14.03 -7.50
CA SER A 78 -10.29 13.93 -7.11
C SER A 78 -9.42 13.66 -8.34
N ARG A 79 -8.25 14.29 -8.38
CA ARG A 79 -7.31 14.15 -9.49
C ARG A 79 -6.87 12.70 -9.67
N GLU A 80 -6.56 12.30 -10.88
CA GLU A 80 -5.91 11.02 -11.15
C GLU A 80 -4.46 11.02 -10.62
N MET A 81 -4.01 9.88 -10.12
CA MET A 81 -2.66 9.69 -9.61
C MET A 81 -1.63 9.63 -10.76
N VAL A 82 -0.94 10.74 -11.02
CA VAL A 82 0.05 10.83 -12.13
C VAL A 82 1.43 10.26 -11.74
N ASN A 83 1.77 10.22 -10.44
CA ASN A 83 3.07 9.73 -9.99
C ASN A 83 3.13 8.20 -10.12
N SER A 84 3.92 7.72 -11.09
CA SER A 84 4.01 6.29 -11.39
C SER A 84 4.53 5.40 -10.26
N ASP A 85 5.35 5.95 -9.35
CA ASP A 85 5.85 5.18 -8.21
C ASP A 85 4.77 5.01 -7.14
N MET A 86 3.87 6.01 -7.01
CA MET A 86 2.72 5.91 -6.12
C MET A 86 1.62 5.00 -6.71
N VAL A 87 1.44 5.02 -8.04
CA VAL A 87 0.58 4.04 -8.74
C VAL A 87 1.11 2.63 -8.49
N ALA A 88 2.42 2.43 -8.68
CA ALA A 88 3.05 1.15 -8.35
C ALA A 88 2.83 0.78 -6.88
N ALA A 89 3.00 1.71 -5.94
CA ALA A 89 2.76 1.47 -4.52
C ALA A 89 1.31 1.01 -4.24
N MET A 90 0.31 1.66 -4.84
CA MET A 90 -1.10 1.25 -4.74
C MET A 90 -1.32 -0.17 -5.27
N SER A 91 -0.69 -0.52 -6.40
CA SER A 91 -0.77 -1.89 -6.97
C SER A 91 -0.18 -2.96 -6.05
N PHE A 92 0.82 -2.62 -5.21
CA PHE A 92 1.36 -3.52 -4.19
C PHE A 92 0.50 -3.56 -2.93
N LEU A 93 -0.09 -2.44 -2.50
CA LEU A 93 -0.97 -2.39 -1.33
C LEU A 93 -2.25 -3.22 -1.53
N GLN A 94 -2.79 -3.27 -2.75
CA GLN A 94 -4.04 -3.98 -3.05
C GLN A 94 -4.04 -5.49 -2.72
N PRO A 95 -3.06 -6.31 -3.15
CA PRO A 95 -3.00 -7.71 -2.72
C PRO A 95 -2.67 -7.85 -1.23
N LEU A 96 -1.88 -6.93 -0.65
CA LEU A 96 -1.58 -6.96 0.78
C LEU A 96 -2.81 -6.71 1.66
N LEU A 97 -3.78 -5.94 1.17
CA LEU A 97 -5.07 -5.77 1.84
C LEU A 97 -5.74 -7.14 2.07
N LEU A 98 -5.83 -7.95 1.02
CA LEU A 98 -6.41 -9.29 1.11
C LEU A 98 -5.59 -10.22 2.00
N TYR A 99 -4.26 -10.20 1.88
CA TYR A 99 -3.41 -11.10 2.65
C TYR A 99 -3.48 -10.79 4.15
N ASN A 100 -3.45 -9.51 4.52
CA ASN A 100 -3.54 -9.11 5.92
C ASN A 100 -4.96 -9.27 6.48
N PHE A 101 -6.01 -9.15 5.66
CA PHE A 101 -7.35 -9.54 6.08
C PHE A 101 -7.42 -11.02 6.50
N LEU A 102 -6.68 -11.90 5.80
CA LEU A 102 -6.67 -13.34 6.07
C LEU A 102 -5.68 -13.76 7.17
N SER A 103 -4.61 -13.00 7.41
CA SER A 103 -3.56 -13.38 8.36
C SER A 103 -3.47 -12.51 9.62
N ASN A 104 -3.58 -11.19 9.50
CA ASN A 104 -3.31 -10.24 10.57
C ASN A 104 -4.13 -8.95 10.40
N GLY A 105 -5.27 -8.89 11.10
CA GLY A 105 -6.20 -7.77 11.04
C GLY A 105 -5.67 -6.43 11.56
N GLU A 106 -4.57 -6.40 12.31
CA GLU A 106 -3.99 -5.15 12.79
C GLU A 106 -3.12 -4.47 11.72
N VAL A 107 -2.33 -5.26 10.99
CA VAL A 107 -1.53 -4.77 9.85
C VAL A 107 -2.43 -4.33 8.69
N LEU A 108 -3.64 -4.90 8.59
CA LEU A 108 -4.66 -4.47 7.63
C LEU A 108 -4.95 -2.97 7.74
N LEU A 109 -5.08 -2.43 8.95
CA LEU A 109 -5.35 -1.00 9.15
C LEU A 109 -4.20 -0.13 8.67
N THR A 110 -2.95 -0.56 8.90
CA THR A 110 -1.76 0.10 8.35
C THR A 110 -1.81 0.19 6.83
N VAL A 111 -2.21 -0.90 6.15
CA VAL A 111 -2.36 -0.93 4.69
C VAL A 111 -3.45 0.04 4.24
N VAL A 112 -4.63 0.00 4.87
CA VAL A 112 -5.76 0.88 4.53
C VAL A 112 -5.40 2.34 4.70
N PHE A 113 -4.77 2.73 5.82
CA PHE A 113 -4.38 4.11 6.07
C PHE A 113 -3.35 4.61 5.06
N HIS A 114 -2.39 3.78 4.66
CA HIS A 114 -1.46 4.14 3.60
C HIS A 114 -2.16 4.32 2.26
N MET A 115 -3.09 3.43 1.88
CA MET A 115 -3.88 3.60 0.66
C MET A 115 -4.66 4.91 0.67
N LEU A 116 -5.34 5.23 1.78
CA LEU A 116 -6.09 6.48 1.90
C LEU A 116 -5.19 7.71 1.87
N TYR A 117 -4.06 7.68 2.58
CA TYR A 117 -3.06 8.75 2.53
C TYR A 117 -2.55 9.00 1.11
N LEU A 118 -2.21 7.93 0.37
CA LEU A 118 -1.75 8.04 -1.00
C LEU A 118 -2.84 8.62 -1.91
N THR A 119 -4.09 8.17 -1.75
CA THR A 119 -5.22 8.71 -2.51
C THR A 119 -5.45 10.20 -2.24
N LEU A 120 -5.46 10.61 -0.97
CA LEU A 120 -5.65 12.01 -0.60
C LEU A 120 -4.51 12.90 -1.09
N LYS A 121 -3.27 12.41 -1.00
CA LYS A 121 -2.09 13.20 -1.34
C LYS A 121 -1.79 13.21 -2.83
N TYR A 122 -1.97 12.11 -3.55
CA TYR A 122 -1.53 11.98 -4.94
C TYR A 122 -2.66 11.84 -5.94
N GLY A 123 -3.90 11.59 -5.50
CA GLY A 123 -5.05 11.39 -6.36
C GLY A 123 -5.55 9.95 -6.37
N ILE A 124 -6.69 9.71 -7.02
CA ILE A 124 -7.26 8.37 -7.18
C ILE A 124 -6.40 7.56 -8.17
N CYS A 125 -6.12 6.31 -7.81
CA CYS A 125 -5.50 5.35 -8.70
C CYS A 125 -6.61 4.58 -9.44
N GLU A 126 -6.76 4.80 -10.75
CA GLU A 126 -7.58 3.96 -11.63
C GLU A 126 -6.71 2.81 -12.19
N GLU A 127 -6.68 1.67 -11.50
CA GLU A 127 -6.15 0.40 -12.04
C GLU A 127 -7.15 -0.75 -11.84
#